data_AF-A0A9E0BRS1-F1
#
_entry.id   AF-A0A9E0BRS1-F1
#
_cell.length_a   1.000
_cell.length_b   1.000
_cell.length_c   1.000
_cell.angle_alpha   90.00
_cell.angle_beta   90.00
_cell.angle_gamma   90.00
#
_symmetry.space_group_name_H-M   'P 1'
#
loop_
_entity.id
_entity.type
_entity.pdbx_description
1 polymer ?
#
loop_
_entity_poly.entity_id
_entity_poly.type
_entity_poly.pdbx_seq_one_letter_code
_entity_poly.pdbx_strand_id
1 'polypeptide(L)' 'YDVYDLAGSWKVDDRVTLRAGINNLEDKDSPYFTSYPNSNTDPSSFDILGRRVFVGINAKF' A
#
# COMPACT_ATOMS: atom_id res chain seq x y z
N TYR A 1 8.00 7.96 -12.33
CA TYR A 1 6.86 7.11 -11.94
C TYR A 1 6.16 7.81 -10.80
N ASP A 2 4.98 8.37 -11.06
CA ASP A 2 4.18 9.01 -10.00
C ASP A 2 3.23 7.96 -9.42
N VAL A 3 3.24 7.82 -8.09
CA VAL A 3 2.36 6.96 -7.31
C VAL A 3 1.60 7.87 -6.36
N TYR A 4 0.27 7.73 -6.35
CA TYR A 4 -0.59 8.51 -5.49
C TYR A 4 -1.23 7.62 -4.44
N ASP A 5 -1.04 8.00 -3.18
CA ASP A 5 -1.66 7.35 -2.04
C ASP A 5 -2.73 8.26 -1.46
N LEU A 6 -3.89 7.68 -1.15
CA LEU A 6 -5.00 8.39 -0.54
C LEU A 6 -5.30 7.76 0.83
N ALA A 7 -5.24 8.57 1.88
CA ALA A 7 -5.63 8.15 3.22
C ALA A 7 -6.61 9.14 3.84
N GLY A 8 -7.62 8.62 4.53
CA GLY A 8 -8.61 9.38 5.27
C GLY A 8 -8.78 8.82 6.67
N SER A 9 -9.05 9.72 7.61
CA SER A 9 -9.42 9.34 8.97
C SER A 9 -10.61 10.15 9.44
N TRP A 10 -11.59 9.46 10.03
CA TRP A 10 -12.78 10.09 10.58
C TRP A 10 -12.88 9.78 12.07
N LYS A 11 -12.89 10.85 12.87
CA LYS A 11 -13.17 10.79 14.30
C LYS A 11 -14.69 10.69 14.48
N VAL A 12 -15.17 9.49 14.77
CA VAL A 12 -16.60 9.21 15.01
C VAL A 12 -17.00 9.72 16.40
N ASP A 13 -16.10 9.57 17.37
CA ASP A 13 -16.27 10.05 18.74
C ASP A 13 -14.89 10.37 19.35
N ASP A 14 -14.85 10.95 20.54
CA ASP A 14 -13.61 11.24 21.28
C ASP A 14 -12.77 9.99 21.55
N ARG A 15 -13.43 8.83 21.59
CA ARG A 15 -12.81 7.54 21.88
C ARG A 15 -12.62 6.66 20.65
N VAL A 16 -13.25 6.97 19.51
CA VAL A 16 -13.26 6.10 18.33
C VAL A 16 -12.87 6.86 17.08
N THR A 17 -11.82 6.38 16.41
CA THR A 17 -11.37 6.90 15.12
C THR A 17 -11.34 5.79 14.08
N LEU A 18 -12.04 5.99 12.97
CA LEU A 18 -11.97 5.16 11.79
C LEU A 18 -10.88 5.68 10.86
N ARG A 19 -10.14 4.77 10.22
CA ARG A 19 -9.12 5.10 9.23
C ARG A 19 -9.31 4.19 8.02
N ALA A 20 -9.21 4.75 6.83
CA ALA A 20 -9.22 3.98 5.60
C ALA A 20 -8.28 4.64 4.59
N GLY A 21 -7.76 3.86 3.67
CA GLY A 21 -6.93 4.40 2.60
C GLY A 21 -6.69 3.39 1.50
N ILE A 22 -6.19 3.93 0.40
CA ILE A 22 -5.85 3.21 -0.82
C ILE A 22 -4.43 3.65 -1.19
N ASN A 23 -3.53 2.68 -1.22
CA ASN A 23 -2.20 2.87 -1.76
C ASN A 23 -2.22 2.53 -3.25
N ASN A 24 -1.46 3.29 -4.03
CA ASN A 24 -1.41 3.15 -5.49
C ASN A 24 -2.81 3.32 -6.13
N LEU A 25 -3.42 4.49 -5.94
CA LEU A 25 -4.77 4.83 -6.43
C LEU A 25 -4.90 4.65 -7.95
N GLU A 26 -3.84 4.95 -8.70
CA GLU A 26 -3.81 4.87 -10.16
C GLU A 26 -3.46 3.47 -10.71
N ASP A 27 -3.35 2.46 -9.84
CA ASP A 27 -3.04 1.06 -10.21
C ASP A 27 -1.81 0.92 -11.10
N LYS A 28 -0.76 1.65 -10.75
CA LYS A 28 0.45 1.68 -11.54
C LYS A 28 1.25 0.42 -11.28
N ASP A 29 1.54 -0.31 -12.36
CA ASP A 29 2.46 -1.45 -12.30
C ASP A 29 3.85 -0.97 -11.89
N SER A 30 4.43 -1.67 -10.91
CA SER A 30 5.79 -1.41 -10.46
C SER A 30 6.77 -1.63 -11.63
N PRO A 31 7.77 -0.76 -11.84
CA PRO A 31 8.73 -0.93 -12.92
C PRO A 31 9.45 -2.28 -12.79
N TYR A 32 9.30 -3.10 -13.83
CA TYR A 32 9.96 -4.40 -13.91
C TYR A 32 11.46 -4.18 -14.16
N PHE A 33 12.29 -4.43 -13.15
CA PHE A 33 13.74 -4.45 -13.32
C PHE A 33 14.15 -5.80 -13.93
N THR A 34 14.37 -5.84 -15.24
CA THR A 34 15.02 -6.97 -15.91
C THR A 34 16.53 -6.85 -15.78
N SER A 35 17.09 -7.05 -14.58
CA SER A 35 18.52 -7.29 -14.45
C SER A 35 18.72 -8.78 -14.27
N TYR A 36 19.05 -9.48 -15.36
CA TYR A 36 19.56 -10.85 -15.30
C TYR A 36 21.04 -10.79 -14.89
N PRO A 37 21.40 -11.25 -13.68
CA PRO A 37 22.65 -11.95 -13.55
C PRO A 37 22.41 -13.30 -12.88
N ASN A 38 22.53 -14.36 -13.69
CA ASN A 38 23.03 -15.69 -13.30
C ASN A 38 22.50 -16.30 -11.99
N SER A 39 21.70 -17.36 -12.16
CA SER A 39 21.64 -18.55 -11.30
C SER A 39 21.39 -18.35 -9.79
N ASN A 40 20.26 -18.91 -9.37
CA ASN A 40 19.74 -19.09 -8.02
C ASN A 40 19.01 -17.89 -7.41
N THR A 41 17.68 -17.98 -7.51
CA THR A 41 16.69 -17.29 -6.67
C THR A 41 16.84 -15.78 -6.68
N ASP A 42 16.31 -15.14 -7.71
CA ASP A 42 16.13 -13.70 -7.75
C ASP A 42 15.01 -13.31 -6.76
N PRO A 43 15.32 -12.68 -5.60
CA PRO A 43 14.30 -12.28 -4.64
C PRO A 43 13.63 -10.96 -5.06
N SER A 44 14.01 -10.35 -6.19
CA SER A 44 13.49 -9.03 -6.58
C SER A 44 12.12 -9.09 -7.26
N SER A 45 11.54 -10.29 -7.43
CA SER A 45 10.14 -10.44 -7.84
C SER A 45 9.16 -10.16 -6.70
N PHE A 46 9.66 -9.95 -5.47
CA PHE A 46 8.87 -9.61 -4.30
C PHE A 46 8.79 -8.09 -4.07
N ASP A 47 8.15 -7.37 -4.99
CA ASP A 47 7.28 -6.27 -4.55
C ASP A 47 6.10 -6.11 -5.51
N ILE A 48 5.20 -7.09 -5.46
CA ILE A 48 3.92 -7.17 -6.18
C ILE A 48 2.80 -6.42 -5.44
N LEU A 49 3.11 -5.47 -4.56
CA LEU A 49 2.05 -4.70 -3.90
C LEU A 49 1.52 -3.63 -4.85
N GLY A 50 0.66 -4.06 -5.78
CA GLY A 50 -0.22 -3.21 -6.59
C GLY A 50 -1.21 -2.43 -5.72
N ARG A 51 -2.39 -2.07 -6.24
CA ARG A 51 -3.37 -1.30 -5.44
C ARG A 51 -3.77 -2.03 -4.16
N ARG A 52 -3.50 -1.40 -3.01
CA ARG A 52 -3.84 -1.95 -1.68
C ARG A 52 -4.84 -1.05 -0.99
N VAL A 53 -5.96 -1.64 -0.57
CA VAL A 53 -6.97 -0.97 0.27
C VAL A 53 -6.80 -1.41 1.71
N PHE A 54 -6.89 -0.47 2.64
CA PHE A 54 -6.89 -0.77 4.07
C PHE A 54 -8.01 -0.03 4.81
N VAL A 55 -8.49 -0.65 5.88
CA VAL A 55 -9.43 -0.06 6.83
C VAL A 55 -9.01 -0.45 8.25
N GLY A 56 -9.15 0.46 9.20
CA GLY A 56 -8.75 0.29 10.58
C GLY A 56 -9.62 1.09 11.54
N ILE A 57 -9.74 0.58 12.76
CA ILE A 57 -10.47 1.21 13.85
C ILE A 57 -9.49 1.41 15.00
N ASN A 58 -9.49 2.60 15.58
CA ASN A 58 -8.68 2.94 16.74
C ASN A 58 -9.62 3.34 17.88
N ALA A 59 -9.61 2.59 18.97
CA ALA A 59 -10.42 2.83 20.16
C ALA A 59 -9.50 3.18 21.35
N LYS A 60 -9.87 4.22 22.10
CA LYS A 60 -9.19 4.65 23.33
C LYS A 60 -10.10 4.40 24.53
N PHE A 61 -9.55 3.80 25.58
CA PHE A 61 -10.24 3.44 26.83
C PHE A 61 -9.70 4.27 27.99
#